data_AF-A0A9D2I8G0-F1
#
_entry.id   AF-A0A9D2I8G0-F1
#
_cell.length_a   1.000
_cell.length_b   1.000
_cell.length_c   1.000
_cell.angle_alpha   90.00
_cell.angle_beta   90.00
_cell.angle_gamma   90.00
#
_symmetry.space_group_name_H-M   'P 1'
#
loop_
_entity.id
_entity.type
_entity.pdbx_description
1 polymer ?
#
loop_
_entity_poly.entity_id
_entity_poly.type
_entity_poly.pdbx_seq_one_letter_code
_entity_poly.pdbx_strand_id
1 'polypeptide(L)'
;EKYRDGRLSREEYISERNRVNFQLEEVQKQLKQIRMEREARENGETKLSEFSRLVQKYRYAETLTKELEQTFVEKVLVFDAEHIRITWKFEDVFAAVEAME
;
A
#
# COMPACT_ATOMS: atom_id res chain seq x y z
N GLU A 1 -44.70 14.74 1.41
CA GLU A 1 -44.94 15.85 0.45
C GLU A 1 -44.27 17.15 0.91
N LYS A 2 -43.20 17.63 0.26
CA LYS A 2 -42.67 19.00 0.49
C LYS A 2 -42.34 19.78 -0.81
N TYR A 3 -42.37 19.11 -1.96
CA TYR A 3 -42.20 19.74 -3.28
C TYR A 3 -43.46 20.46 -3.78
N ARG A 4 -44.61 20.25 -3.14
CA ARG A 4 -45.90 20.78 -3.59
C ARG A 4 -46.29 22.11 -2.94
N ASP A 5 -45.49 22.57 -1.97
CA ASP A 5 -45.78 23.76 -1.14
C ASP A 5 -45.07 25.04 -1.62
N GLY A 6 -44.36 25.03 -2.76
CA GLY A 6 -43.75 26.23 -3.35
C GLY A 6 -42.66 26.89 -2.50
N ARG A 7 -42.13 26.21 -1.48
CA ARG A 7 -41.17 26.75 -0.50
C ARG A 7 -39.70 26.40 -0.77
N LEU A 8 -39.39 25.80 -1.91
CA LEU A 8 -38.02 25.64 -2.41
C LEU A 8 -38.02 25.94 -3.90
N SER A 9 -37.26 26.93 -4.31
CA SER A 9 -36.95 27.18 -5.72
C SER A 9 -36.16 26.00 -6.29
N ARG A 10 -36.27 25.79 -7.61
CA ARG A 10 -35.55 24.75 -8.33
C ARG A 10 -34.04 24.89 -8.13
N GLU A 11 -33.59 26.14 -8.02
CA GLU A 11 -32.21 26.56 -7.82
C GLU A 11 -31.70 26.16 -6.43
N GLU A 12 -32.49 26.37 -5.38
CA GLU A 12 -32.15 25.93 -4.00
C GLU A 12 -32.03 24.41 -3.92
N TYR A 13 -32.93 23.67 -4.60
CA TYR A 13 -32.85 22.20 -4.63
C TYR A 13 -31.60 21.70 -5.37
N ILE A 14 -31.26 22.30 -6.52
CA ILE A 14 -30.06 21.95 -7.28
C ILE A 14 -28.80 22.27 -6.47
N SER A 15 -28.76 23.43 -5.80
CA SER A 15 -27.64 23.85 -4.96
C SER A 15 -27.40 22.87 -3.81
N GLU A 16 -28.46 22.53 -3.07
CA GLU A 16 -28.33 21.59 -1.95
C GLU A 16 -27.95 20.19 -2.41
N ARG A 17 -28.51 19.70 -3.51
CA ARG A 17 -28.12 18.41 -4.10
C ARG A 17 -26.64 18.41 -4.51
N ASN A 18 -26.16 19.48 -5.14
CA ASN A 18 -24.76 19.58 -5.54
C ASN A 18 -23.83 19.65 -4.33
N ARG A 19 -24.22 20.39 -3.28
CA ARG A 19 -23.49 20.46 -2.01
C ARG A 19 -23.35 19.08 -1.37
N VAL A 20 -24.45 18.33 -1.30
CA VAL A 20 -24.47 16.98 -0.74
C VAL A 20 -23.61 16.02 -1.58
N ASN A 21 -23.71 16.10 -2.91
CA ASN A 21 -22.88 15.27 -3.80
C ASN A 21 -21.39 15.57 -3.63
N PHE A 22 -21.00 16.84 -3.54
CA PHE A 22 -19.62 17.23 -3.30
C PHE A 22 -19.10 16.70 -1.95
N GLN A 23 -19.91 16.81 -0.89
CA GLN A 23 -19.56 16.24 0.42
C GLN A 23 -19.43 14.71 0.36
N LEU A 24 -20.28 14.04 -0.42
CA LEU A 24 -20.21 12.59 -0.62
C LEU A 24 -18.90 12.19 -1.31
N GLU A 25 -18.52 12.91 -2.38
CA GLU A 25 -17.27 12.66 -3.11
C GLU A 25 -16.04 12.87 -2.23
N GLU A 26 -16.00 13.95 -1.45
CA GLU A 26 -14.93 14.24 -0.48
C GLU A 26 -14.80 13.12 0.56
N VAL A 27 -15.91 12.71 1.17
CA VAL A 27 -15.91 11.63 2.18
C VAL A 27 -15.48 10.29 1.56
N GLN A 28 -15.94 9.98 0.33
CA GLN A 28 -15.52 8.76 -0.37
C GLN A 28 -14.02 8.76 -0.68
N LYS A 29 -13.47 9.90 -1.08
CA LYS A 29 -12.04 10.07 -1.32
C LYS A 29 -11.22 9.88 -0.04
N GLN A 30 -11.65 10.50 1.07
CA GLN A 30 -11.02 10.33 2.38
C GLN A 30 -11.06 8.86 2.84
N LEU A 31 -12.22 8.20 2.70
CA LEU A 31 -12.36 6.79 3.06
C LEU A 31 -11.43 5.89 2.24
N LYS A 32 -11.30 6.15 0.94
CA LYS A 32 -10.37 5.40 0.07
C LYS A 32 -8.92 5.59 0.52
N GLN A 33 -8.52 6.82 0.82
CA GLN A 33 -7.17 7.14 1.29
C GLN A 33 -6.85 6.41 2.60
N ILE A 34 -7.74 6.52 3.59
CA ILE A 34 -7.57 5.85 4.90
C ILE A 34 -7.47 4.33 4.75
N ARG A 35 -8.28 3.73 3.86
CA ARG A 35 -8.22 2.29 3.59
C ARG A 35 -6.89 1.88 2.98
N MET A 36 -6.39 2.64 2.01
CA MET A 36 -5.09 2.37 1.38
C MET A 36 -3.94 2.48 2.38
N GLU A 37 -3.95 3.51 3.24
CA GLU A 37 -2.95 3.69 4.29
C GLU A 37 -2.98 2.55 5.31
N ARG A 38 -4.17 2.12 5.72
CA ARG A 38 -4.35 1.00 6.64
C ARG A 38 -3.85 -0.31 6.03
N GLU A 39 -4.21 -0.61 4.79
CA GLU A 39 -3.76 -1.81 4.09
C GLU A 39 -2.24 -1.81 3.91
N ALA A 40 -1.64 -0.67 3.54
CA ALA A 40 -0.19 -0.54 3.45
C ALA A 40 0.50 -0.83 4.80
N ARG A 41 -0.06 -0.33 5.90
CA ARG A 41 0.46 -0.57 7.25
C ARG A 41 0.32 -2.03 7.69
N GLU A 42 -0.86 -2.63 7.51
CA GLU A 42 -1.11 -4.04 7.87
C GLU A 42 -0.22 -4.98 7.04
N ASN A 43 -0.06 -4.70 5.75
CA ASN A 43 0.85 -5.44 4.88
C ASN A 43 2.32 -5.25 5.29
N GLY A 44 2.72 -4.02 5.65
CA GLY A 44 4.07 -3.74 6.15
C GLY A 44 4.39 -4.46 7.46
N GLU A 45 3.49 -4.41 8.44
CA GLU A 45 3.62 -5.12 9.73
C GLU A 45 3.70 -6.64 9.51
N THR A 46 2.90 -7.18 8.59
CA THR A 46 2.93 -8.61 8.22
C THR A 46 4.26 -8.99 7.56
N LYS A 47 4.72 -8.21 6.57
CA LYS A 47 6.00 -8.43 5.89
C LYS A 47 7.20 -8.36 6.84
N LEU A 48 7.20 -7.42 7.79
CA LEU A 48 8.24 -7.31 8.82
C LEU A 48 8.32 -8.57 9.69
N SER A 49 7.17 -9.08 10.13
CA SER A 49 7.08 -10.32 10.91
C SER A 49 7.58 -11.53 10.12
N GLU A 50 7.14 -11.66 8.86
CA GLU A 50 7.60 -12.72 7.97
C GLU A 50 9.10 -12.63 7.70
N PHE A 51 9.62 -11.43 7.43
CA PHE A 51 11.04 -11.19 7.21
C PHE A 51 11.87 -11.60 8.43
N SER A 52 11.47 -11.19 9.64
CA SER A 52 12.14 -11.58 10.89
C SER A 52 12.21 -13.10 11.05
N ARG A 53 11.12 -13.80 10.77
CA ARG A 53 11.07 -15.28 10.80
C ARG A 53 12.02 -15.91 9.77
N LEU A 54 12.07 -15.38 8.56
CA LEU A 54 12.93 -15.90 7.48
C LEU A 54 14.41 -15.66 7.78
N VAL A 55 14.77 -14.47 8.28
CA VAL A 55 16.13 -14.17 8.73
C VAL A 55 16.57 -15.17 9.80
N GLN A 56 15.74 -15.43 10.82
CA GLN A 56 16.09 -16.43 11.84
C GLN A 56 16.24 -17.85 11.26
N LYS A 57 15.38 -18.24 10.30
CA LYS A 57 15.44 -19.55 9.65
C LYS A 57 16.74 -19.75 8.87
N TYR A 58 17.21 -18.73 8.15
CA TYR A 58 18.35 -18.84 7.24
C TYR A 58 19.63 -18.15 7.73
N ARG A 59 19.69 -17.68 8.98
CA ARG A 59 20.84 -16.92 9.52
C ARG A 59 22.19 -17.65 9.45
N TYR A 60 22.17 -18.97 9.36
CA TYR A 60 23.36 -19.83 9.28
C TYR A 60 23.50 -20.50 7.91
N ALA A 61 22.74 -20.07 6.91
CA ALA A 61 22.91 -20.57 5.56
C ALA A 61 24.22 -20.06 4.98
N GLU A 62 25.16 -20.97 4.72
CA GLU A 62 26.46 -20.64 4.12
C GLU A 62 26.44 -20.69 2.59
N THR A 63 25.35 -21.22 2.01
CA THR A 63 25.21 -21.38 0.56
C THR A 63 23.90 -20.80 0.07
N LEU A 64 23.94 -20.16 -1.10
CA LEU A 64 22.75 -19.68 -1.79
C LEU A 64 22.01 -20.87 -2.42
N THR A 65 21.00 -21.39 -1.73
CA THR A 65 20.13 -22.43 -2.26
C THR A 65 19.04 -21.82 -3.16
N LYS A 66 18.46 -22.63 -4.05
CA LYS A 66 17.32 -22.21 -4.89
C LYS A 66 16.12 -21.76 -4.05
N GLU A 67 15.90 -22.39 -2.90
CA GLU A 67 14.87 -21.99 -1.94
C GLU A 67 15.14 -20.58 -1.40
N LEU A 68 16.40 -20.28 -1.05
CA LEU A 68 16.79 -18.99 -0.49
C LEU A 68 16.69 -17.88 -1.57
N GLU A 69 17.13 -18.17 -2.78
CA GLU A 69 16.91 -17.29 -3.95
C GLU A 69 15.41 -16.99 -4.13
N GLN A 70 14.56 -18.01 -4.22
CA GLN A 70 13.12 -17.81 -4.38
C GLN A 70 12.45 -17.10 -3.20
N THR A 71 13.03 -17.21 -2.01
CA THR A 71 12.47 -16.61 -0.79
C THR A 71 12.77 -15.12 -0.72
N PHE A 72 13.98 -14.69 -1.07
CA PHE A 72 14.44 -13.31 -0.87
C PHE A 72 14.51 -12.47 -2.15
N VAL A 73 14.78 -13.11 -3.30
CA VAL A 73 14.97 -12.43 -4.58
C VAL A 73 13.65 -12.32 -5.32
N GLU A 74 13.33 -11.10 -5.74
CA GLU A 74 12.19 -10.83 -6.62
C GLU A 74 12.61 -10.94 -8.09
N LYS A 75 13.75 -10.35 -8.43
CA LYS A 75 14.24 -10.33 -9.80
C LYS A 75 15.76 -10.22 -9.84
N VAL A 76 16.38 -10.90 -10.81
CA VAL A 76 17.78 -10.68 -11.18
C VAL A 76 17.81 -10.18 -12.62
N LEU A 77 18.45 -9.03 -12.83
CA LEU A 77 18.76 -8.47 -14.14
C LEU A 77 20.25 -8.65 -14.40
N VAL A 78 20.61 -9.31 -15.50
CA VAL A 78 21.99 -9.51 -15.92
C VAL A 78 22.28 -8.56 -17.07
N PHE A 79 23.28 -7.69 -16.91
CA PHE A 79 23.67 -6.72 -17.94
C PHE A 79 24.84 -7.25 -18.77
N ASP A 80 25.86 -7.80 -18.11
CA ASP A 80 27.03 -8.41 -18.72
C ASP A 80 27.67 -9.45 -17.76
N ALA A 81 28.89 -9.90 -18.07
CA ALA A 81 29.59 -10.93 -17.30
C ALA A 81 29.95 -10.50 -15.86
N GLU A 82 29.99 -9.20 -15.58
CA GLU A 82 30.42 -8.64 -14.29
C GLU A 82 29.27 -7.90 -13.58
N HIS A 83 28.25 -7.47 -14.31
CA HIS A 83 27.18 -6.63 -13.76
C HIS A 83 25.83 -7.33 -13.70
N ILE A 84 25.33 -7.48 -12.47
CA ILE A 84 23.95 -7.88 -12.18
C ILE A 84 23.28 -6.86 -11.28
N ARG A 85 21.95 -6.76 -11.36
CA ARG A 85 21.10 -6.05 -10.41
C ARG A 85 20.08 -7.00 -9.82
N ILE A 86 20.06 -7.07 -8.49
CA ILE A 86 19.11 -7.87 -7.73
C ILE A 86 18.05 -6.93 -7.16
N THR A 87 16.79 -7.26 -7.39
CA THR A 87 15.63 -6.66 -6.70
C THR A 87 15.19 -7.62 -5.61
N TRP A 88 15.07 -7.11 -4.39
CA TRP A 88 14.73 -7.91 -3.20
C TRP A 88 13.24 -7.77 -2.87
N LYS A 89 12.60 -8.86 -2.44
CA LYS A 89 11.17 -8.87 -2.07
C LYS A 89 10.82 -8.00 -0.85
N PHE A 90 11.83 -7.67 -0.06
CA PHE A 90 11.71 -6.96 1.23
C PHE A 90 12.41 -5.59 1.20
N GLU A 91 12.57 -4.97 0.02
CA GLU A 91 13.20 -3.65 -0.13
C GLU A 91 12.49 -2.55 0.68
N ASP A 92 11.17 -2.66 0.81
CA ASP A 92 10.34 -1.81 1.68
C ASP A 92 10.67 -1.98 3.17
N VAL A 93 10.94 -3.21 3.60
CA VAL A 93 11.35 -3.52 4.98
C VAL A 93 12.75 -2.95 5.25
N PHE A 94 13.70 -3.10 4.33
CA PHE A 94 15.05 -2.55 4.49
C PHE A 94 15.03 -1.02 4.63
N ALA A 95 14.30 -0.34 3.73
CA ALA A 95 14.16 1.11 3.79
C ALA A 95 13.50 1.58 5.10
N ALA A 96 12.53 0.83 5.62
CA ALA A 96 11.89 1.14 6.89
C ALA A 96 12.83 0.99 8.10
N VAL A 97 13.71 -0.03 8.08
CA VAL A 97 14.72 -0.23 9.14
C VAL A 97 15.79 0.85 9.09
N GLU A 98 16.31 1.19 7.91
CA GLU A 98 17.30 2.27 7.75
C GLU A 98 16.76 3.63 8.20
N ALA A 99 15.47 3.91 7.99
CA ALA A 99 14.84 5.15 8.44
C ALA A 99 14.66 5.24 9.96
N MET A 100 14.85 4.14 10.70
CA MET A 100 14.77 4.08 12.17
C MET A 100 16.13 4.20 12.87
N GLU A 101 17.25 4.12 12.14
CA GLU A 101 18.62 4.34 12.62
C GLU A 101 19.02 5.83 12.57
#